data_AF-A0A920QVQ1-F1
#
_entry.id   AF-A0A920QVQ1-F1
#
_cell.length_a   1.000
_cell.length_b   1.000
_cell.length_c   1.000
_cell.angle_alpha   90.00
_cell.angle_beta   90.00
_cell.angle_gamma   90.00
#
_symmetry.space_group_name_H-M   'P 1'
#
loop_
_entity.id
_entity.type
_entity.pdbx_description
1 polymer ?
#
loop_
_entity_poly.entity_id
_entity_poly.type
_entity_poly.pdbx_seq_one_letter_code
_entity_poly.pdbx_strand_id
1 'polypeptide(L)' 'MKINKLDVYYVTMPLIYPLENCYGSDSSIHSILVKATSDNYSAWSESTPLYAPTYSPESAISVFHNVLKY' A
#
# COMPACT_ATOMS: atom_id res chain seq x y z
N MET A 1 -6.56 11.88 21.06
CA MET A 1 -7.39 11.19 20.04
C MET A 1 -7.04 9.71 20.09
N LYS A 2 -8.02 8.79 20.14
CA LYS A 2 -7.81 7.34 20.28
C LYS A 2 -8.32 6.64 19.02
N ILE A 3 -7.49 5.84 18.36
CA ILE A 3 -7.92 5.01 17.22
C ILE A 3 -8.51 3.71 17.77
N ASN A 4 -9.74 3.38 17.37
CA ASN A 4 -10.43 2.16 17.83
C ASN A 4 -10.17 0.97 16.92
N LYS A 5 -9.98 1.22 15.62
CA LYS A 5 -9.84 0.17 14.61
C LYS A 5 -9.00 0.64 13.43
N LEU A 6 -8.16 -0.25 12.92
CA LEU A 6 -7.50 -0.14 11.63
C LEU A 6 -7.99 -1.28 10.72
N ASP A 7 -8.56 -0.93 9.57
CA ASP A 7 -8.80 -1.89 8.48
C ASP A 7 -7.70 -1.70 7.43
N VAL A 8 -7.03 -2.79 7.05
CA VAL A 8 -5.86 -2.76 6.15
C VAL A 8 -6.17 -3.59 4.92
N TYR A 9 -5.96 -3.00 3.74
CA TYR A 9 -6.25 -3.62 2.45
C TYR A 9 -5.00 -3.60 1.57
N TYR A 10 -4.64 -4.75 1.03
CA TYR A 10 -3.71 -4.82 -0.10
C TYR A 10 -4.55 -4.81 -1.38
N VAL A 11 -4.36 -3.80 -2.22
CA VAL A 11 -5.01 -3.67 -3.52
C VAL A 11 -3.96 -3.81 -4.62
N THR A 12 -4.29 -4.61 -5.65
CA THR A 12 -3.49 -4.70 -6.88
C THR A 12 -4.37 -4.29 -8.05
N MET A 13 -3.88 -3.37 -8.89
CA MET A 13 -4.60 -2.93 -10.08
C MET A 13 -3.72 -3.15 -11.32
N PRO A 14 -4.21 -3.89 -12.33
CA PRO A 14 -3.46 -4.06 -13.57
C PRO A 14 -3.38 -2.73 -14.33
N LEU A 15 -2.21 -2.44 -14.89
CA LEU A 15 -2.02 -1.29 -15.77
C LEU A 15 -2.47 -1.61 -17.18
N ILE A 16 -2.92 -0.58 -17.91
CA ILE A 16 -3.28 -0.70 -19.34
C ILE A 16 -2.03 -1.05 -20.17
N TYR A 17 -0.88 -0.48 -19.79
CA TYR A 17 0.43 -0.77 -20.36
C TYR A 17 1.45 -0.92 -19.21
N PRO A 18 2.43 -1.83 -19.32
CA PRO A 18 3.46 -1.97 -18.30
C PRO A 18 4.23 -0.67 -18.08
N LEU A 19 4.53 -0.36 -16.82
CA LEU A 19 5.44 0.72 -16.45
C LEU A 19 6.87 0.23 -16.68
N GLU A 20 7.57 0.81 -17.65
CA GLU A 20 8.96 0.47 -17.97
C GLU A 20 9.93 1.57 -17.52
N ASN A 21 11.04 1.18 -16.91
CA ASN A 21 12.06 2.09 -16.37
C ASN A 21 13.38 1.35 -16.12
N CYS A 22 14.38 2.05 -15.56
CA CYS A 22 15.75 1.53 -15.44
C CYS A 22 15.89 0.22 -14.63
N TYR A 23 14.92 -0.12 -13.79
CA TYR A 23 14.95 -1.31 -12.95
C TYR A 23 14.16 -2.50 -13.52
N GLY A 24 13.45 -2.31 -14.64
CA GLY A 24 12.65 -3.36 -15.27
C GLY A 24 11.27 -2.86 -15.70
N SER A 25 10.29 -3.74 -15.58
CA SER A 25 8.91 -3.46 -15.97
C SER A 25 7.93 -4.02 -14.94
N ASP A 26 6.92 -3.23 -14.58
CA ASP A 26 5.81 -3.63 -13.72
C ASP A 26 4.49 -3.56 -14.50
N SER A 27 3.70 -4.64 -14.46
CA SER A 27 2.40 -4.71 -15.15
C SER A 27 1.21 -4.32 -14.28
N SER A 28 1.43 -4.10 -12.98
CA SER A 28 0.41 -3.77 -12.00
C SER A 28 0.95 -2.76 -11.00
N ILE A 29 0.05 -1.92 -10.49
CA ILE A 29 0.34 -1.09 -9.32
C ILE A 29 -0.18 -1.76 -8.07
N HIS A 30 0.51 -1.50 -6.96
CA HIS A 30 0.20 -2.03 -5.65
C HIS A 30 -0.08 -0.85 -4.70
N SER A 31 -1.16 -0.95 -3.94
CA SER A 31 -1.54 0.05 -2.94
C SER A 31 -1.92 -0.64 -1.63
N ILE A 32 -1.42 -0.09 -0.52
CA ILE A 32 -1.85 -0.46 0.82
C ILE A 32 -2.76 0.66 1.31
N LEU A 33 -4.05 0.34 1.45
CA LEU A 33 -5.05 1.25 1.96
C LEU A 33 -5.30 0.95 3.44
N VAL A 34 -5.27 1.99 4.27
CA VAL A 34 -5.59 1.88 5.69
C VAL A 34 -6.76 2.79 6.00
N LYS A 35 -7.79 2.23 6.62
CA LYS A 35 -8.90 2.98 7.20
C LYS A 35 -8.75 2.98 8.72
N ALA A 36 -8.51 4.16 9.28
CA ALA A 36 -8.57 4.37 10.72
C ALA A 36 -9.97 4.82 11.14
N THR A 37 -10.51 4.22 12.19
CA THR A 37 -11.79 4.62 12.80
C THR A 37 -11.57 5.08 14.23
N SER A 38 -12.10 6.26 14.56
CA SER A 38 -12.11 6.87 15.90
C SER A 38 -13.54 7.31 16.21
N ASP A 39 -14.25 6.55 17.05
CA ASP A 39 -15.66 6.74 17.36
C ASP A 39 -16.51 6.89 16.08
N ASN A 40 -17.05 8.10 15.84
CA ASN A 40 -17.89 8.41 14.67
C ASN A 40 -17.09 8.94 13.47
N TYR A 41 -15.77 9.01 13.57
CA TYR A 41 -14.88 9.51 12.52
C TYR A 41 -14.14 8.38 11.84
N SER A 42 -13.96 8.52 10.52
CA SER A 42 -13.08 7.65 9.75
C SER A 42 -12.16 8.46 8.86
N ALA A 43 -10.92 8.01 8.74
CA ALA A 43 -9.92 8.57 7.84
C ALA A 43 -9.28 7.45 7.01
N TRP A 44 -8.91 7.78 5.77
CA TRP A 44 -8.23 6.88 4.86
C TRP A 44 -6.83 7.41 4.56
N SER A 45 -5.88 6.49 4.44
CA SER A 45 -4.55 6.77 3.93
C SER A 45 -4.13 5.70 2.93
N GLU A 46 -3.25 6.08 2.02
CA GLU A 46 -2.71 5.20 1.00
C GLU A 46 -1.17 5.25 1.02
N SER A 47 -0.56 4.09 0.85
CA SER A 47 0.86 3.95 0.52
C SER A 47 0.99 3.13 -0.76
N THR A 48 1.78 3.61 -1.72
CA THR A 48 1.93 3.03 -3.06
C THR A 48 3.36 2.57 -3.38
N PRO A 49 3.96 1.68 -2.57
CA PRO A 49 5.26 1.09 -2.89
C PRO A 49 5.13 0.16 -4.10
N LEU A 50 6.24 -0.03 -4.81
CA LEU A 50 6.31 -1.01 -5.90
C LEU A 50 6.28 -2.46 -5.36
N TYR A 51 6.06 -3.42 -6.25
CA TYR A 51 6.08 -4.84 -5.90
C TYR A 51 7.41 -5.25 -5.24
N ALA A 52 8.51 -4.77 -5.80
CA ALA A 52 9.88 -5.00 -5.35
C ALA A 52 10.55 -3.69 -4.93
N PRO A 53 11.60 -3.72 -4.08
CA PRO A 53 12.29 -2.52 -3.60
C PRO A 53 13.25 -1.94 -4.65
N THR A 54 12.71 -1.59 -5.82
CA THR A 54 13.47 -1.15 -6.99
C THR A 54 13.55 0.37 -7.11
N TYR A 55 12.60 1.09 -6.50
CA TYR A 55 12.59 2.56 -6.44
C TYR A 55 12.86 3.10 -5.02
N SER A 56 12.34 2.39 -4.01
CA SER A 56 12.56 2.64 -2.58
C SER A 56 13.07 1.35 -1.94
N PRO A 57 13.79 1.39 -0.79
CA PRO A 57 14.07 0.19 -0.01
C PRO A 57 12.80 -0.54 0.49
N GLU A 58 11.63 0.08 0.41
CA GLU A 58 10.34 -0.52 0.74
C GLU A 58 9.69 -1.22 -0.47
N SER A 59 8.88 -2.25 -0.19
CA SER A 59 8.04 -2.94 -1.16
C SER A 59 6.60 -3.08 -0.64
N ALA A 60 5.65 -3.34 -1.54
CA ALA A 60 4.25 -3.53 -1.18
C ALA A 60 4.05 -4.61 -0.10
N ILE A 61 4.81 -5.70 -0.20
CA ILE A 61 4.75 -6.75 0.80
C ILE A 61 5.40 -6.33 2.13
N SER A 62 6.50 -5.58 2.11
CA SER A 62 7.14 -5.13 3.35
C SER A 62 6.29 -4.11 4.10
N VAL A 63 5.68 -3.16 3.38
CA VAL A 63 4.76 -2.17 3.95
C VAL A 63 3.54 -2.87 4.54
N PHE A 64 2.89 -3.75 3.78
CA PHE A 64 1.71 -4.48 4.25
C PHE A 64 2.01 -5.30 5.52
N HIS A 65 3.14 -6.03 5.55
CA HIS A 65 3.55 -6.77 6.74
C HIS A 65 3.86 -5.87 7.95
N ASN A 66 4.44 -4.69 7.73
CA ASN A 66 4.71 -3.76 8.82
C ASN A 66 3.44 -3.19 9.42
N VAL A 67 2.41 -2.88 8.59
CA VAL A 67 1.13 -2.36 9.10
C VAL A 67 0.36 -3.43 9.88
N LEU A 68 0.37 -4.69 9.42
CA LEU A 68 -0.38 -5.78 10.09
C LEU A 68 0.20 -6.24 11.44
N LYS A 69 1.45 -5.95 11.73
CA LYS A 69 2.11 -6.40 12.97
C LYS A 69 1.76 -5.56 14.21
N TYR A 70 0.95 -4.51 14.05
CA TYR A 70 0.50 -3.62 15.11
C TYR A 70 -1.03 -3.64 15.23
#